data_AF-A0AAV4X053-F1
#
_entry.id   AF-A0AAV4X053-F1
#
_cell.length_a   1.000
_cell.length_b   1.000
_cell.length_c   1.000
_cell.angle_alpha   90.00
_cell.angle_beta   90.00
_cell.angle_gamma   90.00
#
_symmetry.space_group_name_H-M   'P 1'
#
loop_
_entity.id
_entity.type
_entity.pdbx_description
1 polymer ?
#
loop_
_entity_poly.entity_id
_entity_poly.type
_entity_poly.pdbx_seq_one_letter_code
_entity_poly.pdbx_strand_id
1 'polypeptide(L)'
;MSSWANHFSKYLRLYNRKFSKEDHIQFIKLFYELVVVPEMDLHFVKKCAMILISLLKKVELLSRDDLILSWRPLYELYDKLFCSNCEAYGMVLIPCNLENNLKTLITNCSPYFSLESTQEILDEFRPYLCPFDSEMAKAMNYFDLFLCTKLPPSEHHKGFKLWFEEFMSLWQNWHNIPMWENCLLSLLSRLAKDNVGYIDWEPYLPMIFTRLLRSFNLPGRSSMVQVVRVVSTFDTGVISTLLASMLGKNSSCQLHINRLFNALESFFHPSNHGRWLGKMQRLLQKIPLAVINRKRYTKPSWVAPVPEEYKLTDQEVTDFVKSVLPAALLSMFSKRGSADSSAALQHLSFLRPEMVIPSILERLYSSLETLTEPHRLIAAMQCVVPVCRSLVMKNKYFPEGPTHVIYHY
;
A
#
# COMPACT_ATOMS: atom_id res chain seq x y z
N MET A 1 10.66 3.01 34.70
CA MET A 1 10.66 3.17 33.22
C MET A 1 9.25 3.21 32.60
N SER A 2 8.37 2.23 32.87
CA SER A 2 7.04 2.18 32.24
C SER A 2 6.15 3.43 32.46
N SER A 3 6.16 4.04 33.65
CA SER A 3 5.39 5.27 33.91
C SER A 3 5.84 6.44 33.01
N TRP A 4 7.14 6.70 32.90
CA TRP A 4 7.65 7.77 32.04
C TRP A 4 7.37 7.52 30.54
N ALA A 5 7.47 6.28 30.08
CA ALA A 5 7.09 5.92 28.71
C ALA A 5 5.59 6.20 28.43
N ASN A 6 4.70 6.03 29.43
CA ASN A 6 3.29 6.43 29.30
C ASN A 6 3.13 7.95 29.18
N HIS A 7 3.83 8.71 30.03
CA HIS A 7 3.79 10.17 29.98
C HIS A 7 4.32 10.70 28.65
N PHE A 8 5.42 10.13 28.17
CA PHE A 8 6.00 10.51 26.88
C PHE A 8 5.11 10.14 25.70
N SER A 9 4.48 8.95 25.70
CA SER A 9 3.49 8.59 24.68
C SER A 9 2.29 9.57 24.68
N LYS A 10 1.80 9.97 25.87
CA LYS A 10 0.77 11.02 26.00
C LYS A 10 1.26 12.36 25.47
N TYR A 11 2.50 12.73 25.77
CA TYR A 11 3.13 13.96 25.28
C TYR A 11 3.18 13.97 23.74
N LEU A 12 3.65 12.90 23.10
CA LEU A 12 3.67 12.76 21.64
C LEU A 12 2.28 12.89 21.01
N ARG A 13 1.23 12.41 21.70
CA ARG A 13 -0.14 12.54 21.22
C ARG A 13 -0.70 13.95 21.36
N LEU A 14 -0.41 14.63 22.47
CA LEU A 14 -0.96 15.96 22.78
C LEU A 14 -0.18 17.09 22.10
N TYR A 15 1.15 16.99 22.10
CA TYR A 15 2.06 18.05 21.70
C TYR A 15 2.88 17.70 20.46
N ASN A 16 2.72 16.50 19.90
CA ASN A 16 3.53 15.99 18.79
C ASN A 16 5.02 15.97 19.17
N ARG A 17 5.90 16.50 18.31
CA ARG A 17 7.36 16.54 18.53
C ARG A 17 7.81 17.94 18.89
N LYS A 18 7.29 18.53 19.98
CA LYS A 18 7.69 19.85 20.47
C LYS A 18 8.99 19.77 21.31
N PHE A 19 10.02 19.18 20.73
CA PHE A 19 11.36 19.07 21.29
C PHE A 19 12.41 19.30 20.18
N SER A 20 13.67 19.50 20.57
CA SER A 20 14.74 19.79 19.62
C SER A 20 15.08 18.58 18.73
N LYS A 21 15.81 18.80 17.63
CA LYS A 21 16.31 17.70 16.78
C LYS A 21 17.26 16.79 17.56
N GLU A 22 18.11 17.37 18.41
CA GLU A 22 19.02 16.64 19.29
C GLU A 22 18.24 15.70 20.23
N ASP A 23 17.24 16.24 20.94
CA ASP A 23 16.38 15.44 21.81
C ASP A 23 15.64 14.34 21.05
N HIS A 24 15.19 14.63 19.82
CA HIS A 24 14.53 13.63 18.97
C HIS A 24 15.44 12.44 18.71
N ILE A 25 16.70 12.68 18.33
CA ILE A 25 17.70 11.64 18.11
C ILE A 25 17.97 10.86 19.40
N GLN A 26 18.13 11.54 20.54
CA GLN A 26 18.36 10.90 21.83
C GLN A 26 17.17 10.04 22.27
N PHE A 27 15.93 10.50 22.08
CA PHE A 27 14.74 9.69 22.36
C PHE A 27 14.68 8.46 21.47
N ILE A 28 15.00 8.57 20.19
CA ILE A 28 15.03 7.41 19.29
C ILE A 28 16.06 6.40 19.78
N LYS A 29 17.31 6.83 20.04
CA LYS A 29 18.38 5.94 20.53
C LYS A 29 17.98 5.27 21.84
N LEU A 30 17.48 6.03 22.81
CA LEU A 30 17.02 5.50 24.10
C LEU A 30 15.94 4.42 23.93
N PHE A 31 14.88 4.71 23.17
CA PHE A 31 13.79 3.75 23.01
C PHE A 31 14.19 2.57 22.12
N TYR A 32 15.12 2.77 21.17
CA TYR A 32 15.69 1.72 20.33
C TYR A 32 16.44 0.70 21.20
N GLU A 33 17.35 1.18 22.05
CA GLU A 33 18.06 0.33 23.02
C GLU A 33 17.06 -0.43 23.92
N LEU A 34 16.06 0.26 24.47
CA LEU A 34 15.04 -0.39 25.33
C LEU A 34 14.22 -1.47 24.62
N VAL A 35 14.05 -1.41 23.30
CA VAL A 35 13.36 -2.46 22.53
C VAL A 35 14.21 -3.71 22.39
N VAL A 36 15.53 -3.55 22.23
CA VAL A 36 16.45 -4.65 21.90
C VAL A 36 17.16 -5.24 23.13
N VAL A 37 16.95 -4.65 24.32
CA VAL A 37 17.47 -5.22 25.59
C VAL A 37 16.98 -6.66 25.76
N PRO A 38 17.89 -7.63 25.97
CA PRO A 38 17.54 -9.02 26.23
C PRO A 38 16.61 -9.16 27.44
N GLU A 39 15.67 -10.12 27.36
CA GLU A 39 14.77 -10.49 28.46
C GLU A 39 13.86 -9.37 28.98
N MET A 40 13.68 -8.31 28.19
CA MET A 40 12.72 -7.25 28.48
C MET A 40 11.28 -7.77 28.41
N ASP A 41 10.43 -7.33 29.34
CA ASP A 41 8.99 -7.63 29.31
C ASP A 41 8.35 -7.24 27.96
N LEU A 42 7.68 -8.19 27.31
CA LEU A 42 7.15 -8.01 25.96
C LEU A 42 6.04 -6.95 25.87
N HIS A 43 5.30 -6.69 26.95
CA HIS A 43 4.33 -5.60 26.98
C HIS A 43 5.05 -4.24 26.97
N PHE A 44 6.18 -4.14 27.68
CA PHE A 44 7.03 -2.97 27.63
C PHE A 44 7.75 -2.80 26.27
N VAL A 45 8.24 -3.89 25.67
CA VAL A 45 8.80 -3.88 24.29
C VAL A 45 7.75 -3.37 23.30
N LYS A 46 6.52 -3.91 23.34
CA LYS A 46 5.40 -3.46 22.50
C LYS A 46 5.18 -1.95 22.61
N LYS A 47 5.23 -1.43 23.83
CA LYS A 47 5.00 -0.01 24.11
C LYS A 47 6.16 0.87 23.62
N CYS A 48 7.41 0.44 23.80
CA CYS A 48 8.58 1.13 23.26
C CYS A 48 8.56 1.13 21.74
N ALA A 49 8.20 0.01 21.11
CA ALA A 49 8.03 -0.09 19.66
C ALA A 49 6.97 0.89 19.13
N MET A 50 5.81 1.02 19.81
CA MET A 50 4.79 2.01 19.44
C MET A 50 5.29 3.47 19.56
N ILE A 51 6.10 3.77 20.58
CA ILE A 51 6.71 5.10 20.75
C ILE A 51 7.71 5.36 19.62
N LEU A 52 8.59 4.40 19.31
CA LEU A 52 9.53 4.52 18.20
C LEU A 52 8.84 4.67 16.85
N ILE A 53 7.80 3.88 16.57
CA ILE A 53 6.97 4.06 15.37
C ILE A 53 6.46 5.51 15.31
N SER A 54 5.95 6.03 16.43
CA SER A 54 5.47 7.42 16.48
C SER A 54 6.59 8.42 16.22
N LEU A 55 7.80 8.22 16.73
CA LEU A 55 8.96 9.09 16.52
C LEU A 55 9.48 9.05 15.07
N LEU A 56 9.58 7.86 14.48
CA LEU A 56 10.15 7.59 13.15
C LEU A 56 9.14 7.75 12.00
N LYS A 57 7.84 7.86 12.28
CA LYS A 57 6.76 7.96 11.27
C LYS A 57 6.97 9.06 10.22
N LYS A 58 7.63 10.16 10.57
CA LYS A 58 7.93 11.28 9.67
C LYS A 58 9.39 11.23 9.27
N VAL A 59 9.67 10.42 8.25
CA VAL A 59 11.03 10.18 7.74
C VAL A 59 11.70 11.48 7.31
N GLU A 60 10.93 12.49 6.89
CA GLU A 60 11.43 13.77 6.38
C GLU A 60 12.15 14.63 7.45
N LEU A 61 12.05 14.27 8.73
CA LEU A 61 12.60 15.05 9.85
C LEU A 61 14.06 14.73 10.17
N LEU A 62 14.51 13.50 9.92
CA LEU A 62 15.85 13.02 10.24
C LEU A 62 16.42 12.30 9.03
N SER A 63 17.63 12.65 8.62
CA SER A 63 18.36 11.94 7.57
C SER A 63 19.21 10.81 8.18
N ARG A 64 19.82 9.98 7.33
CA ARG A 64 20.79 8.97 7.79
C ARG A 64 22.03 9.61 8.42
N ASP A 65 22.43 10.80 7.96
CA ASP A 65 23.56 11.53 8.53
C ASP A 65 23.31 11.94 9.99
N ASP A 66 22.03 12.07 10.37
CA ASP A 66 21.62 12.41 11.74
C ASP A 66 21.51 11.18 12.65
N LEU A 67 21.13 10.03 12.07
CA LEU A 67 20.76 8.83 12.81
C LEU A 67 21.17 7.58 12.04
N ILE A 68 22.02 6.77 12.69
CA ILE A 68 22.38 5.43 12.25
C ILE A 68 21.90 4.43 13.30
N LEU A 69 21.18 3.40 12.87
CA LEU A 69 20.68 2.30 13.68
C LEU A 69 21.24 0.98 13.15
N SER A 70 21.63 0.06 14.05
CA SER A 70 22.02 -1.29 13.64
C SER A 70 20.77 -2.11 13.31
N TRP A 71 20.79 -2.91 12.25
CA TRP A 71 19.66 -3.76 11.90
C TRP A 71 19.66 -5.09 12.69
N ARG A 72 20.85 -5.54 13.11
CA ARG A 72 21.09 -6.85 13.72
C ARG A 72 20.28 -7.11 15.00
N PRO A 73 20.24 -6.21 16.00
CA PRO A 73 19.51 -6.48 17.23
C PRO A 73 17.99 -6.57 17.02
N LEU A 74 17.45 -5.81 16.06
CA LEU A 74 16.04 -5.91 15.67
C LEU A 74 15.75 -7.24 14.96
N TYR A 75 16.66 -7.73 14.12
CA TYR A 75 16.55 -9.04 13.48
C TYR A 75 16.55 -10.16 14.52
N GLU A 76 17.52 -10.18 15.43
CA GLU A 76 17.63 -11.22 16.46
C GLU A 76 16.39 -11.25 17.37
N LEU A 77 15.88 -10.07 17.75
CA LEU A 77 14.63 -9.96 18.51
C LEU A 77 13.44 -10.52 17.71
N TYR A 78 13.30 -10.14 16.45
CA TYR A 78 12.17 -10.55 15.62
C TYR A 78 12.23 -12.06 15.31
N ASP A 79 13.38 -12.61 14.94
CA ASP A 79 13.56 -14.04 14.69
C ASP A 79 13.26 -14.86 15.95
N LYS A 80 13.84 -14.48 17.10
CA LYS A 80 13.60 -15.18 18.37
C LYS A 80 12.12 -15.25 18.75
N LEU A 81 11.36 -14.18 18.49
CA LEU A 81 9.96 -14.11 18.88
C LEU A 81 9.01 -14.79 17.90
N PHE A 82 9.24 -14.70 16.58
CA PHE A 82 8.23 -15.08 15.58
C PHE A 82 8.68 -16.13 14.57
N CYS A 83 9.97 -16.45 14.52
CA CYS A 83 10.50 -17.38 13.53
C CYS A 83 11.29 -18.54 14.15
N SER A 84 11.68 -18.43 15.42
CA SER A 84 12.20 -19.50 16.25
C SER A 84 11.03 -20.30 16.87
N ASN A 85 11.21 -21.61 17.08
CA ASN A 85 10.18 -22.53 17.63
C ASN A 85 9.71 -22.19 19.06
N CYS A 86 10.15 -21.08 19.66
CA CYS A 86 9.81 -20.67 21.03
C CYS A 86 8.30 -20.51 21.26
N GLU A 87 7.54 -20.06 20.26
CA GLU A 87 6.08 -19.97 20.33
C GLU A 87 5.41 -21.35 20.28
N ALA A 88 5.91 -22.27 19.43
CA ALA A 88 5.36 -23.61 19.28
C ALA A 88 5.44 -24.45 20.56
N TYR A 89 6.40 -24.14 21.45
CA TYR A 89 6.54 -24.77 22.76
C TYR A 89 5.75 -24.06 23.88
N GLY A 90 5.03 -22.98 23.59
CA GLY A 90 4.25 -22.23 24.58
C GLY A 90 5.10 -21.54 25.67
N MET A 91 6.40 -21.36 25.42
CA MET A 91 7.35 -20.86 26.42
C MET A 91 7.28 -19.34 26.62
N VAL A 92 6.62 -18.61 25.70
CA VAL A 92 6.55 -17.14 25.71
C VAL A 92 5.15 -16.69 25.36
N LEU A 93 4.53 -15.88 26.24
CA LEU A 93 3.24 -15.24 25.96
C LEU A 93 3.46 -13.96 25.16
N ILE A 94 3.22 -14.01 23.85
CA ILE A 94 3.37 -12.87 22.95
C ILE A 94 2.13 -11.96 23.03
N PRO A 95 2.29 -10.66 23.36
CA PRO A 95 1.17 -9.73 23.37
C PRO A 95 0.53 -9.56 21.98
N CYS A 96 -0.80 -9.47 21.92
CA CYS A 96 -1.53 -9.26 20.67
C CYS A 96 -0.98 -8.04 19.90
N ASN A 97 -0.85 -8.14 18.58
CA ASN A 97 -0.31 -7.10 17.67
C ASN A 97 1.17 -6.74 17.86
N LEU A 98 1.94 -7.42 18.72
CA LEU A 98 3.37 -7.15 18.86
C LEU A 98 4.11 -7.40 17.53
N GLU A 99 3.80 -8.49 16.83
CA GLU A 99 4.41 -8.81 15.54
C GLU A 99 4.22 -7.66 14.52
N ASN A 100 2.98 -7.20 14.32
CA ASN A 100 2.68 -6.10 13.40
C ASN A 100 3.38 -4.79 13.81
N ASN A 101 3.48 -4.51 15.11
CA ASN A 101 4.22 -3.36 15.60
C ASN A 101 5.72 -3.48 15.31
N LEU A 102 6.33 -4.65 15.52
CA LEU A 102 7.74 -4.85 15.21
C LEU A 102 8.01 -4.81 13.70
N LYS A 103 7.17 -5.42 12.86
CA LYS A 103 7.26 -5.29 11.39
C LYS A 103 7.24 -3.82 10.93
N THR A 104 6.29 -3.05 11.48
CA THR A 104 6.15 -1.61 11.18
C THR A 104 7.36 -0.82 11.70
N LEU A 105 7.86 -1.15 12.89
CA LEU A 105 9.04 -0.52 13.48
C LEU A 105 10.27 -0.76 12.59
N ILE A 106 10.56 -2.02 12.25
CA ILE A 106 11.71 -2.40 11.42
C ILE A 106 11.66 -1.66 10.08
N THR A 107 10.50 -1.65 9.42
CA THR A 107 10.31 -0.92 8.16
C THR A 107 10.56 0.59 8.30
N ASN A 108 10.23 1.19 9.45
CA ASN A 108 10.51 2.60 9.72
C ASN A 108 11.97 2.86 10.13
N CYS A 109 12.68 1.87 10.66
CA CYS A 109 14.10 1.94 10.99
C CYS A 109 14.99 1.76 9.76
N SER A 110 14.54 1.02 8.73
CA SER A 110 15.39 0.66 7.58
C SER A 110 16.04 1.83 6.82
N PRO A 111 15.44 3.05 6.71
CA PRO A 111 16.13 4.19 6.11
C PRO A 111 17.42 4.61 6.85
N TYR A 112 17.49 4.32 8.15
CA TYR A 112 18.56 4.70 9.07
C TYR A 112 19.58 3.58 9.31
N PHE A 113 19.46 2.45 8.61
CA PHE A 113 20.51 1.43 8.63
C PHE A 113 21.78 1.94 7.92
N SER A 114 22.93 1.32 8.21
CA SER A 114 24.20 1.66 7.56
C SER A 114 24.13 1.40 6.06
N LEU A 115 25.04 1.99 5.30
CA LEU A 115 25.09 1.83 3.85
C LEU A 115 25.48 0.39 3.44
N GLU A 116 26.21 -0.29 4.32
CA GLU A 116 26.69 -1.67 4.20
C GLU A 116 25.59 -2.69 4.54
N SER A 117 24.58 -2.29 5.32
CA SER A 117 23.53 -3.19 5.83
C SER A 117 22.81 -3.95 4.72
N THR A 118 22.60 -3.33 3.55
CA THR A 118 21.97 -4.04 2.41
C THR A 118 22.78 -5.25 2.00
N GLN A 119 24.11 -5.10 1.86
CA GLN A 119 24.98 -6.19 1.46
C GLN A 119 25.06 -7.26 2.56
N GLU A 120 25.19 -6.86 3.83
CA GLU A 120 25.21 -7.79 4.97
C GLU A 120 23.93 -8.65 5.03
N ILE A 121 22.76 -8.02 4.89
CA ILE A 121 21.46 -8.71 4.89
C ILE A 121 21.36 -9.69 3.72
N LEU A 122 21.85 -9.31 2.53
CA LEU A 122 21.89 -10.20 1.38
C LEU A 122 22.83 -11.37 1.63
N ASP A 123 24.04 -11.14 2.11
CA ASP A 123 25.03 -12.20 2.34
C ASP A 123 24.54 -13.24 3.35
N GLU A 124 23.78 -12.80 4.37
CA GLU A 124 23.22 -13.70 5.38
C GLU A 124 22.01 -14.49 4.88
N PHE A 125 21.06 -13.86 4.17
CA PHE A 125 19.79 -14.52 3.85
C PHE A 125 19.71 -15.08 2.42
N ARG A 126 20.58 -14.66 1.50
CA ARG A 126 20.60 -15.15 0.10
C ARG A 126 20.84 -16.67 0.00
N PRO A 127 21.63 -17.33 0.86
CA PRO A 127 21.75 -18.80 0.85
C PRO A 127 20.44 -19.56 1.06
N TYR A 128 19.44 -18.93 1.69
CA TYR A 128 18.12 -19.53 1.93
C TYR A 128 17.13 -19.29 0.78
N LEU A 129 17.56 -18.68 -0.33
CA LEU A 129 16.75 -18.50 -1.53
C LEU A 129 16.57 -19.79 -2.34
N CYS A 130 16.15 -20.87 -1.67
CA CYS A 130 15.82 -22.15 -2.29
C CYS A 130 14.30 -22.28 -2.44
N PRO A 131 13.73 -22.19 -3.66
CA PRO A 131 12.28 -22.21 -3.86
C PRO A 131 11.56 -23.49 -3.39
N PHE A 132 12.31 -24.57 -3.15
CA PHE A 132 11.81 -25.86 -2.71
C PHE A 132 11.88 -26.04 -1.18
N ASP A 133 12.55 -25.12 -0.49
CA ASP A 133 12.72 -25.14 0.96
C ASP A 133 11.67 -24.24 1.65
N SER A 134 11.19 -24.65 2.82
CA SER A 134 10.32 -23.83 3.66
C SER A 134 11.03 -22.56 4.16
N GLU A 135 12.35 -22.59 4.29
CA GLU A 135 13.15 -21.45 4.77
C GLU A 135 13.10 -20.24 3.82
N MET A 136 12.79 -20.45 2.54
CA MET A 136 12.64 -19.39 1.55
C MET A 136 11.58 -18.35 1.95
N ALA A 137 10.47 -18.79 2.55
CA ALA A 137 9.43 -17.87 3.01
C ALA A 137 9.91 -16.99 4.16
N LYS A 138 10.71 -17.56 5.06
CA LYS A 138 11.34 -16.86 6.18
C LYS A 138 12.36 -15.84 5.67
N ALA A 139 13.24 -16.24 4.74
CA ALA A 139 14.21 -15.35 4.11
C ALA A 139 13.55 -14.18 3.36
N MET A 140 12.52 -14.45 2.55
CA MET A 140 11.80 -13.40 1.84
C MET A 140 11.07 -12.43 2.78
N ASN A 141 10.58 -12.91 3.92
CA ASN A 141 10.04 -12.05 4.97
C ASN A 141 11.13 -11.14 5.58
N TYR A 142 12.35 -11.64 5.79
CA TYR A 142 13.45 -10.76 6.23
C TYR A 142 13.83 -9.72 5.20
N PHE A 143 13.88 -10.09 3.93
CA PHE A 143 14.12 -9.13 2.86
C PHE A 143 13.04 -8.03 2.82
N ASP A 144 11.76 -8.40 2.95
CA ASP A 144 10.69 -7.39 3.04
C ASP A 144 10.78 -6.53 4.30
N LEU A 145 11.25 -7.03 5.44
CA LEU A 145 11.32 -6.20 6.64
C LEU A 145 12.56 -5.28 6.64
N PHE A 146 13.72 -5.82 6.28
CA PHE A 146 15.01 -5.18 6.59
C PHE A 146 15.66 -4.47 5.40
N LEU A 147 15.35 -4.83 4.15
CA LEU A 147 15.95 -4.13 3.00
C LEU A 147 15.40 -2.70 2.88
N CYS A 148 16.34 -1.75 2.87
CA CYS A 148 16.05 -0.34 2.69
C CYS A 148 15.74 -0.03 1.22
N THR A 149 14.61 0.64 0.99
CA THR A 149 14.15 1.07 -0.34
C THR A 149 14.31 2.57 -0.58
N LYS A 150 14.84 3.34 0.37
CA LYS A 150 14.87 4.82 0.37
C LYS A 150 16.27 5.43 0.26
N LEU A 151 17.20 4.69 -0.34
CA LEU A 151 18.54 5.20 -0.61
C LEU A 151 18.46 6.32 -1.67
N PRO A 152 19.30 7.37 -1.59
CA PRO A 152 19.34 8.39 -2.61
C PRO A 152 19.89 7.84 -3.95
N PRO A 153 19.62 8.49 -5.09
CA PRO A 153 20.06 8.04 -6.41
C PRO A 153 21.56 7.76 -6.55
N SER A 154 22.40 8.55 -5.87
CA SER A 154 23.85 8.34 -5.81
C SER A 154 24.24 7.00 -5.19
N GLU A 155 23.40 6.45 -4.30
CA GLU A 155 23.66 5.24 -3.51
C GLU A 155 22.85 4.02 -3.96
N HIS A 156 22.02 4.13 -5.02
CA HIS A 156 21.21 3.00 -5.52
C HIS A 156 22.04 1.75 -5.82
N HIS A 157 23.31 1.91 -6.20
CA HIS A 157 24.25 0.81 -6.46
C HIS A 157 24.58 -0.04 -5.22
N LYS A 158 24.42 0.52 -4.01
CA LYS A 158 24.53 -0.20 -2.72
C LYS A 158 23.18 -0.58 -2.13
N GLY A 159 22.10 -0.27 -2.84
CA GLY A 159 20.73 -0.50 -2.43
C GLY A 159 20.07 -1.58 -3.29
N PHE A 160 18.93 -1.22 -3.86
CA PHE A 160 18.11 -2.16 -4.63
C PHE A 160 18.80 -2.76 -5.86
N LYS A 161 19.80 -2.08 -6.43
CA LYS A 161 20.54 -2.63 -7.59
C LYS A 161 21.34 -3.90 -7.24
N LEU A 162 21.57 -4.19 -5.96
CA LEU A 162 22.26 -5.41 -5.52
C LEU A 162 21.39 -6.67 -5.59
N TRP A 163 20.07 -6.53 -5.66
CA TRP A 163 19.13 -7.67 -5.52
C TRP A 163 17.92 -7.63 -6.46
N PHE A 164 17.57 -6.46 -7.02
CA PHE A 164 16.34 -6.30 -7.81
C PHE A 164 16.26 -7.27 -8.99
N GLU A 165 17.28 -7.31 -9.84
CA GLU A 165 17.28 -8.17 -11.04
C GLU A 165 17.22 -9.67 -10.67
N GLU A 166 17.95 -10.07 -9.63
CA GLU A 166 17.92 -11.45 -9.12
C GLU A 166 16.51 -11.83 -8.64
N PHE A 167 15.87 -10.97 -7.85
CA PHE A 167 14.54 -11.24 -7.30
C PHE A 167 13.46 -11.20 -8.38
N MET A 168 13.59 -10.32 -9.38
CA MET A 168 12.69 -10.29 -10.53
C MET A 168 12.83 -11.53 -11.39
N SER A 169 14.07 -11.99 -11.65
CA SER A 169 14.34 -13.22 -12.38
C SER A 169 13.75 -14.44 -11.65
N LEU A 170 13.97 -14.53 -10.34
CA LEU A 170 13.37 -15.56 -9.49
C LEU A 170 11.84 -15.57 -9.61
N TRP A 171 11.20 -14.39 -9.56
CA TRP A 171 9.75 -14.28 -9.63
C TRP A 171 9.19 -14.61 -11.02
N GLN A 172 9.89 -14.26 -12.09
CA GLN A 172 9.51 -14.62 -13.47
C GLN A 172 9.55 -16.13 -13.70
N ASN A 173 10.59 -16.80 -13.19
CA ASN A 173 10.80 -18.22 -13.40
C ASN A 173 9.85 -19.11 -12.56
N TRP A 174 9.17 -18.55 -11.55
CA TRP A 174 8.32 -19.33 -10.66
C TRP A 174 6.83 -19.22 -10.99
N HIS A 175 6.29 -20.17 -11.76
CA HIS A 175 4.89 -20.09 -12.25
C HIS A 175 3.80 -20.48 -11.24
N ASN A 176 4.19 -21.12 -10.13
CA ASN A 176 3.29 -21.41 -9.01
C ASN A 176 3.05 -20.16 -8.16
N ILE A 177 2.19 -20.28 -7.15
CA ILE A 177 1.85 -19.19 -6.23
C ILE A 177 2.47 -19.53 -4.86
N PRO A 178 3.70 -19.08 -4.61
CA PRO A 178 4.44 -19.46 -3.43
C PRO A 178 3.98 -18.63 -2.23
N MET A 179 4.19 -19.18 -1.03
CA MET A 179 3.90 -18.46 0.22
C MET A 179 4.73 -17.18 0.38
N TRP A 180 5.93 -17.14 -0.19
CA TRP A 180 6.83 -16.00 -0.16
C TRP A 180 6.43 -14.84 -1.09
N GLU A 181 5.49 -15.05 -2.04
CA GLU A 181 5.16 -14.07 -3.08
C GLU A 181 4.64 -12.75 -2.50
N ASN A 182 3.85 -12.79 -1.43
CA ASN A 182 3.31 -11.57 -0.83
C ASN A 182 4.40 -10.73 -0.16
N CYS A 183 5.41 -11.36 0.43
CA CYS A 183 6.55 -10.66 1.02
C CYS A 183 7.37 -9.96 -0.09
N LEU A 184 7.63 -10.68 -1.19
CA LEU A 184 8.29 -10.08 -2.35
C LEU A 184 7.47 -8.93 -2.94
N LEU A 185 6.15 -9.11 -3.11
CA LEU A 185 5.27 -8.07 -3.65
C LEU A 185 5.23 -6.82 -2.75
N SER A 186 5.24 -7.01 -1.43
CA SER A 186 5.33 -5.93 -0.44
C SER A 186 6.64 -5.15 -0.60
N LEU A 187 7.77 -5.85 -0.71
CA LEU A 187 9.09 -5.25 -0.95
C LEU A 187 9.13 -4.48 -2.27
N LEU A 188 8.67 -5.09 -3.37
CA LEU A 188 8.62 -4.45 -4.70
C LEU A 188 7.69 -3.23 -4.72
N SER A 189 6.58 -3.28 -3.99
CA SER A 189 5.65 -2.15 -3.87
C SER A 189 6.27 -0.96 -3.15
N ARG A 190 6.98 -1.20 -2.04
CA ARG A 190 7.76 -0.16 -1.35
C ARG A 190 8.86 0.38 -2.26
N LEU A 191 9.58 -0.51 -2.93
CA LEU A 191 10.65 -0.14 -3.86
C LEU A 191 10.14 0.77 -4.98
N ALA A 192 9.06 0.37 -5.66
CA ALA A 192 8.47 1.13 -6.76
C ALA A 192 8.00 2.52 -6.29
N LYS A 193 7.37 2.58 -5.11
CA LYS A 193 6.88 3.83 -4.52
C LYS A 193 8.03 4.79 -4.18
N ASP A 194 9.09 4.27 -3.58
CA ASP A 194 10.21 5.09 -3.11
C ASP A 194 11.15 5.52 -4.26
N ASN A 195 11.15 4.79 -5.38
CA ASN A 195 12.11 4.98 -6.50
C ASN A 195 11.41 5.22 -7.84
N VAL A 196 10.31 5.97 -7.85
CA VAL A 196 9.60 6.34 -9.09
C VAL A 196 10.56 7.03 -10.05
N GLY A 197 10.71 6.46 -11.25
CA GLY A 197 11.57 6.97 -12.32
C GLY A 197 12.98 6.38 -12.38
N TYR A 198 13.35 5.50 -11.45
CA TYR A 198 14.69 4.90 -11.42
C TYR A 198 14.73 3.42 -11.80
N ILE A 199 13.57 2.79 -12.00
CA ILE A 199 13.44 1.38 -12.36
C ILE A 199 12.57 1.30 -13.61
N ASP A 200 13.05 0.57 -14.62
CA ASP A 200 12.24 0.23 -15.78
C ASP A 200 11.37 -1.00 -15.46
N TRP A 201 10.07 -0.76 -15.31
CA TRP A 201 9.10 -1.82 -15.02
C TRP A 201 8.50 -2.44 -16.29
N GLU A 202 8.72 -1.87 -17.48
CA GLU A 202 8.09 -2.31 -18.73
C GLU A 202 8.20 -3.81 -18.99
N PRO A 203 9.39 -4.45 -18.84
CA PRO A 203 9.53 -5.89 -19.09
C PRO A 203 8.67 -6.77 -18.17
N TYR A 204 8.28 -6.24 -17.00
CA TYR A 204 7.62 -6.97 -15.94
C TYR A 204 6.10 -6.76 -15.90
N LEU A 205 5.59 -5.70 -16.55
CA LEU A 205 4.16 -5.35 -16.53
C LEU A 205 3.25 -6.51 -16.98
N PRO A 206 3.49 -7.20 -18.11
CA PRO A 206 2.61 -8.29 -18.54
C PRO A 206 2.47 -9.37 -17.47
N MET A 207 3.59 -9.79 -16.87
CA MET A 207 3.59 -10.79 -15.79
C MET A 207 2.80 -10.31 -14.57
N ILE A 208 3.06 -9.09 -14.09
CA ILE A 208 2.42 -8.54 -12.89
C ILE A 208 0.90 -8.49 -13.08
N PHE A 209 0.43 -8.00 -14.22
CA PHE A 209 -1.01 -7.90 -14.52
C PHE A 209 -1.66 -9.28 -14.71
N THR A 210 -0.98 -10.23 -15.36
CA THR A 210 -1.48 -11.60 -15.49
C THR A 210 -1.59 -12.28 -14.12
N ARG A 211 -0.59 -12.14 -13.25
CA ARG A 211 -0.64 -12.67 -11.88
C ARG A 211 -1.75 -11.99 -11.06
N LEU A 212 -1.91 -10.68 -11.15
CA LEU A 212 -2.99 -9.95 -10.51
C LEU A 212 -4.36 -10.46 -10.98
N LEU A 213 -4.57 -10.62 -12.28
CA LEU A 213 -5.83 -11.14 -12.82
C LEU A 213 -6.13 -12.56 -12.29
N ARG A 214 -5.13 -13.45 -12.31
CA ARG A 214 -5.25 -14.81 -11.72
C ARG A 214 -5.57 -14.77 -10.23
N SER A 215 -5.05 -13.79 -9.50
CA SER A 215 -5.25 -13.63 -8.05
C SER A 215 -6.70 -13.28 -7.64
N PHE A 216 -7.58 -12.96 -8.60
CA PHE A 216 -9.02 -12.78 -8.34
C PHE A 216 -9.79 -14.11 -8.32
N ASN A 217 -9.21 -15.21 -8.81
CA ASN A 217 -9.87 -16.51 -8.91
C ASN A 217 -11.25 -16.41 -9.61
N LEU A 218 -11.30 -15.69 -10.74
CA LEU A 218 -12.52 -15.52 -11.51
C LEU A 218 -12.98 -16.87 -12.10
N PRO A 219 -14.29 -17.15 -12.14
CA PRO A 219 -14.78 -18.36 -12.77
C PRO A 219 -14.40 -18.36 -14.26
N GLY A 220 -13.88 -19.49 -14.72
CA GLY A 220 -13.56 -19.71 -16.13
C GLY A 220 -14.81 -19.94 -16.99
N ARG A 221 -14.60 -20.43 -18.22
CA ARG A 221 -15.71 -20.78 -19.13
C ARG A 221 -16.67 -21.80 -18.49
N SER A 222 -17.94 -21.70 -18.88
CA SER A 222 -18.98 -22.70 -18.63
C SER A 222 -18.40 -24.11 -18.82
N SER A 223 -18.53 -24.98 -17.79
CA SER A 223 -18.01 -26.36 -17.65
C SER A 223 -16.64 -26.59 -16.98
N MET A 224 -15.84 -25.56 -16.69
CA MET A 224 -14.58 -25.75 -15.94
C MET A 224 -14.71 -25.29 -14.49
N VAL A 225 -14.59 -26.23 -13.54
CA VAL A 225 -14.57 -25.93 -12.09
C VAL A 225 -13.13 -25.94 -11.59
N GLN A 226 -12.69 -24.81 -11.04
CA GLN A 226 -11.40 -24.74 -10.33
C GLN A 226 -11.56 -25.39 -8.95
N VAL A 227 -11.11 -26.65 -8.84
CA VAL A 227 -11.16 -27.45 -7.59
C VAL A 227 -10.13 -26.95 -6.58
N VAL A 228 -8.90 -26.64 -7.02
CA VAL A 228 -7.84 -26.08 -6.17
C VAL A 228 -7.73 -24.58 -6.43
N ARG A 229 -8.13 -23.80 -5.42
CA ARG A 229 -8.07 -22.34 -5.47
C ARG A 229 -6.75 -21.83 -4.93
N VAL A 230 -6.33 -20.71 -5.47
CA VAL A 230 -5.20 -19.97 -4.94
C VAL A 230 -5.58 -19.40 -3.58
N VAL A 231 -4.94 -19.90 -2.51
CA VAL A 231 -5.16 -19.43 -1.13
C VAL A 231 -4.41 -18.12 -0.87
N SER A 232 -3.20 -17.97 -1.40
CA SER A 232 -2.40 -16.74 -1.29
C SER A 232 -2.78 -15.75 -2.39
N THR A 233 -3.55 -14.73 -2.04
CA THR A 233 -4.00 -13.71 -2.98
C THR A 233 -3.30 -12.39 -2.67
N PHE A 234 -2.86 -11.65 -3.70
CA PHE A 234 -2.20 -10.35 -3.51
C PHE A 234 -2.98 -9.42 -2.60
N ASP A 235 -2.27 -8.79 -1.66
CA ASP A 235 -2.84 -7.70 -0.87
C ASP A 235 -3.19 -6.52 -1.78
N THR A 236 -4.44 -6.06 -1.66
CA THR A 236 -4.99 -5.02 -2.55
C THR A 236 -4.34 -3.66 -2.36
N GLY A 237 -3.85 -3.32 -1.15
CA GLY A 237 -3.16 -2.05 -0.89
C GLY A 237 -1.74 -2.05 -1.44
N VAL A 238 -1.03 -3.16 -1.24
CA VAL A 238 0.32 -3.39 -1.78
C VAL A 238 0.31 -3.32 -3.30
N ILE A 239 -0.55 -4.10 -3.97
CA ILE A 239 -0.60 -4.09 -5.44
C ILE A 239 -1.06 -2.74 -5.99
N SER A 240 -2.01 -2.07 -5.33
CA SER A 240 -2.45 -0.72 -5.74
C SER A 240 -1.31 0.29 -5.71
N THR A 241 -0.47 0.22 -4.68
CA THR A 241 0.70 1.09 -4.53
C THR A 241 1.74 0.80 -5.61
N LEU A 242 2.00 -0.48 -5.91
CA LEU A 242 2.90 -0.89 -6.99
C LEU A 242 2.40 -0.37 -8.34
N LEU A 243 1.15 -0.66 -8.72
CA LEU A 243 0.54 -0.20 -9.97
C LEU A 243 0.55 1.33 -10.08
N ALA A 244 0.14 2.03 -9.03
CA ALA A 244 0.14 3.48 -9.01
C ALA A 244 1.55 4.06 -9.17
N SER A 245 2.60 3.37 -8.71
CA SER A 245 3.99 3.82 -8.83
C SER A 245 4.61 3.57 -10.21
N MET A 246 4.04 2.63 -10.99
CA MET A 246 4.48 2.31 -12.35
C MET A 246 3.80 3.15 -13.45
N LEU A 247 2.80 3.98 -13.11
CA LEU A 247 2.20 4.94 -14.06
C LEU A 247 3.18 6.06 -14.49
N GLY A 248 2.84 6.83 -15.52
CA GLY A 248 3.61 8.01 -15.93
C GLY A 248 4.63 7.77 -17.06
N LYS A 249 5.18 8.85 -17.62
CA LYS A 249 6.23 8.88 -18.67
C LYS A 249 5.96 7.90 -19.82
N ASN A 250 4.72 7.88 -20.33
CA ASN A 250 4.28 6.99 -21.41
C ASN A 250 4.40 5.48 -21.12
N SER A 251 4.46 5.07 -19.85
CA SER A 251 4.48 3.64 -19.51
C SER A 251 3.23 2.93 -20.06
N SER A 252 3.41 1.70 -20.55
CA SER A 252 2.32 0.81 -20.93
C SER A 252 1.47 0.35 -19.73
N CYS A 253 1.86 0.70 -18.49
CA CYS A 253 1.09 0.43 -17.28
C CYS A 253 -0.35 0.94 -17.39
N GLN A 254 -0.56 2.14 -17.94
CA GLN A 254 -1.89 2.70 -18.15
C GLN A 254 -2.73 1.84 -19.11
N LEU A 255 -2.13 1.34 -20.19
CA LEU A 255 -2.77 0.41 -21.13
C LEU A 255 -3.14 -0.91 -20.43
N HIS A 256 -2.26 -1.43 -19.57
CA HIS A 256 -2.53 -2.63 -18.79
C HIS A 256 -3.65 -2.44 -17.75
N ILE A 257 -3.72 -1.29 -17.08
CA ILE A 257 -4.84 -0.94 -16.19
C ILE A 257 -6.15 -0.90 -16.97
N ASN A 258 -6.16 -0.25 -18.14
CA ASN A 258 -7.34 -0.20 -19.00
C ASN A 258 -7.80 -1.60 -19.40
N ARG A 259 -6.89 -2.45 -19.87
CA ARG A 259 -7.16 -3.85 -20.23
C ARG A 259 -7.68 -4.66 -19.05
N LEU A 260 -7.12 -4.46 -17.85
CA LEU A 260 -7.55 -5.12 -16.64
C LEU A 260 -9.00 -4.76 -16.30
N PHE A 261 -9.33 -3.47 -16.24
CA PHE A 261 -10.69 -3.05 -15.89
C PHE A 261 -11.73 -3.43 -16.95
N ASN A 262 -11.36 -3.40 -18.24
CA ASN A 262 -12.21 -3.91 -19.31
C ASN A 262 -12.46 -5.42 -19.16
N ALA A 263 -11.42 -6.20 -18.82
CA ALA A 263 -11.58 -7.64 -18.57
C ALA A 263 -12.43 -7.95 -17.32
N LEU A 264 -12.44 -7.04 -16.35
CA LEU A 264 -13.19 -7.17 -15.10
C LEU A 264 -14.61 -6.59 -15.16
N GLU A 265 -14.98 -5.87 -16.21
CA GLU A 265 -16.22 -5.08 -16.32
C GLU A 265 -17.47 -5.92 -16.06
N SER A 266 -17.60 -7.06 -16.73
CA SER A 266 -18.74 -7.96 -16.58
C SER A 266 -18.89 -8.47 -15.14
N PHE A 267 -17.79 -8.66 -14.42
CA PHE A 267 -17.79 -9.14 -13.04
C PHE A 267 -18.17 -8.06 -12.01
N PHE A 268 -18.21 -6.78 -12.40
CA PHE A 268 -18.72 -5.68 -11.57
C PHE A 268 -20.23 -5.43 -11.76
N HIS A 269 -20.86 -6.04 -12.77
CA HIS A 269 -22.29 -5.87 -13.01
C HIS A 269 -23.12 -6.38 -11.81
N PRO A 270 -24.17 -5.67 -11.35
CA PRO A 270 -24.98 -6.05 -10.18
C PRO A 270 -25.58 -7.46 -10.21
N SER A 271 -25.85 -7.98 -11.41
CA SER A 271 -26.34 -9.35 -11.62
C SER A 271 -25.26 -10.42 -11.44
N ASN A 272 -23.99 -10.07 -11.58
CA ASN A 272 -22.86 -10.99 -11.48
C ASN A 272 -22.26 -10.93 -10.08
N HIS A 273 -22.80 -11.75 -9.19
CA HIS A 273 -22.38 -11.81 -7.79
C HIS A 273 -21.53 -13.06 -7.53
N GLY A 274 -20.45 -12.90 -6.78
CA GLY A 274 -19.61 -14.01 -6.37
C GLY A 274 -18.47 -13.62 -5.45
N ARG A 275 -17.69 -14.62 -5.05
CA ARG A 275 -16.62 -14.48 -4.04
C ARG A 275 -15.47 -13.55 -4.49
N TRP A 276 -15.28 -13.37 -5.79
CA TRP A 276 -14.27 -12.47 -6.37
C TRP A 276 -14.56 -10.99 -6.07
N LEU A 277 -15.84 -10.63 -5.95
CA LEU A 277 -16.28 -9.24 -5.93
C LEU A 277 -15.68 -8.47 -4.75
N GLY A 278 -15.56 -9.09 -3.58
CA GLY A 278 -15.00 -8.41 -2.41
C GLY A 278 -13.51 -8.07 -2.52
N LYS A 279 -12.73 -8.79 -3.31
CA LYS A 279 -11.33 -8.40 -3.60
C LYS A 279 -11.27 -7.36 -4.72
N MET A 280 -12.11 -7.50 -5.74
CA MET A 280 -12.20 -6.54 -6.85
C MET A 280 -12.65 -5.16 -6.39
N GLN A 281 -13.68 -5.06 -5.55
CA GLN A 281 -14.15 -3.80 -4.97
C GLN A 281 -13.09 -3.14 -4.08
N ARG A 282 -12.33 -3.92 -3.31
CA ARG A 282 -11.18 -3.40 -2.56
C ARG A 282 -10.08 -2.86 -3.49
N LEU A 283 -9.75 -3.55 -4.58
CA LEU A 283 -8.82 -2.99 -5.57
C LEU A 283 -9.35 -1.68 -6.17
N LEU A 284 -10.63 -1.67 -6.57
CA LEU A 284 -11.32 -0.51 -7.14
C LEU A 284 -11.26 0.72 -6.21
N GLN A 285 -11.36 0.50 -4.90
CA GLN A 285 -11.19 1.54 -3.88
C GLN A 285 -9.72 1.96 -3.70
N LYS A 286 -8.79 1.00 -3.65
CA LYS A 286 -7.39 1.27 -3.24
C LYS A 286 -6.55 1.88 -4.35
N ILE A 287 -6.80 1.55 -5.63
CA ILE A 287 -5.97 2.04 -6.73
C ILE A 287 -6.08 3.57 -6.94
N PRO A 288 -7.27 4.21 -6.89
CA PRO A 288 -7.34 5.66 -7.00
C PRO A 288 -6.72 6.36 -5.79
N LEU A 289 -6.87 5.78 -4.58
CA LEU A 289 -6.20 6.30 -3.39
C LEU A 289 -4.67 6.26 -3.51
N ALA A 290 -4.11 5.19 -4.08
CA ALA A 290 -2.68 5.09 -4.32
C ALA A 290 -2.20 6.15 -5.33
N VAL A 291 -2.97 6.43 -6.40
CA VAL A 291 -2.69 7.50 -7.36
C VAL A 291 -2.73 8.88 -6.70
N ILE A 292 -3.71 9.15 -5.84
CA ILE A 292 -3.77 10.40 -5.05
C ILE A 292 -2.52 10.54 -4.18
N ASN A 293 -2.14 9.48 -3.47
CA ASN A 293 -0.96 9.50 -2.60
C ASN A 293 0.33 9.74 -3.40
N ARG A 294 0.43 9.21 -4.62
CA ARG A 294 1.55 9.49 -5.54
C ARG A 294 1.58 10.95 -6.01
N LYS A 295 0.44 11.57 -6.32
CA LYS A 295 0.36 12.99 -6.72
C LYS A 295 0.56 13.96 -5.56
N ARG A 296 0.46 13.49 -4.31
CA ARG A 296 0.47 14.36 -3.14
C ARG A 296 1.78 15.13 -3.08
N TYR A 297 1.68 16.45 -3.08
CA TYR A 297 2.82 17.32 -2.86
C TYR A 297 3.49 17.01 -1.52
N THR A 298 4.78 16.72 -1.57
CA THR A 298 5.66 16.62 -0.42
C THR A 298 6.50 17.88 -0.34
N LYS A 299 6.66 18.42 0.87
CA LYS A 299 7.60 19.54 1.07
C LYS A 299 9.02 19.05 0.77
N PRO A 300 9.91 19.91 0.23
CA PRO A 300 11.31 19.55 0.05
C PRO A 300 11.90 19.00 1.35
N SER A 301 12.57 17.86 1.26
CA SER A 301 13.22 17.17 2.37
C SER A 301 14.45 16.41 1.84
N TRP A 302 15.17 15.70 2.71
CA TRP A 302 16.30 14.87 2.31
C TRP A 302 15.86 13.62 1.51
N VAL A 303 14.58 13.23 1.57
CA VAL A 303 14.04 12.13 0.77
C VAL A 303 14.07 12.55 -0.70
N ALA A 304 14.62 11.67 -1.56
CA ALA A 304 14.72 11.93 -2.99
C ALA A 304 13.35 12.27 -3.59
N PRO A 305 13.19 13.45 -4.23
CA PRO A 305 11.94 13.78 -4.89
C PRO A 305 11.77 12.94 -6.16
N VAL A 306 10.51 12.73 -6.56
CA VAL A 306 10.19 12.15 -7.87
C VAL A 306 10.67 13.12 -8.96
N PRO A 307 11.49 12.68 -9.95
CA PRO A 307 11.93 13.54 -11.03
C PRO A 307 10.74 14.13 -11.79
N GLU A 308 10.84 15.39 -12.24
CA GLU A 308 9.72 16.12 -12.87
C GLU A 308 9.11 15.37 -14.05
N GLU A 309 9.94 14.74 -14.89
CA GLU A 309 9.52 13.94 -16.05
C GLU A 309 8.75 12.67 -15.71
N TYR A 310 8.80 12.19 -14.46
CA TYR A 310 8.06 11.02 -13.97
C TYR A 310 6.85 11.38 -13.10
N LYS A 311 6.58 12.69 -12.91
CA LYS A 311 5.34 13.14 -12.27
C LYS A 311 4.17 12.90 -13.22
N LEU A 312 3.03 12.50 -12.66
CA LEU A 312 1.82 12.26 -13.44
C LEU A 312 1.30 13.57 -14.02
N THR A 313 1.22 13.62 -15.34
CA THR A 313 0.59 14.71 -16.08
C THR A 313 -0.92 14.71 -15.86
N ASP A 314 -1.58 15.81 -16.20
CA ASP A 314 -3.03 15.85 -16.13
C ASP A 314 -3.69 14.90 -17.14
N GLN A 315 -3.10 14.70 -18.32
CA GLN A 315 -3.67 13.77 -19.29
C GLN A 315 -3.62 12.32 -18.80
N GLU A 316 -2.49 11.88 -18.24
CA GLU A 316 -2.35 10.52 -17.70
C GLU A 316 -3.34 10.23 -16.57
N VAL A 317 -3.63 11.24 -15.73
CA VAL A 317 -4.62 11.12 -14.66
C VAL A 317 -6.04 11.04 -15.21
N THR A 318 -6.34 11.80 -16.26
CA THR A 318 -7.62 11.70 -16.98
C THR A 318 -7.80 10.31 -17.56
N ASP A 319 -6.78 9.75 -18.21
CA ASP A 319 -6.84 8.42 -18.81
C ASP A 319 -6.96 7.32 -17.77
N PHE A 320 -6.29 7.47 -16.62
CA PHE A 320 -6.51 6.61 -15.46
C PHE A 320 -7.96 6.63 -14.99
N VAL A 321 -8.55 7.82 -14.78
CA VAL A 321 -9.94 7.93 -14.33
C VAL A 321 -10.90 7.32 -15.34
N LYS A 322 -10.69 7.54 -16.66
CA LYS A 322 -11.50 6.93 -17.71
C LYS A 322 -11.50 5.40 -17.67
N SER A 323 -10.37 4.77 -17.37
CA SER A 323 -10.27 3.31 -17.28
C SER A 323 -10.99 2.72 -16.06
N VAL A 324 -11.03 3.45 -14.94
CA VAL A 324 -11.53 2.91 -13.65
C VAL A 324 -13.00 3.30 -13.39
N LEU A 325 -13.43 4.47 -13.86
CA LEU A 325 -14.75 5.03 -13.57
C LEU A 325 -15.92 4.11 -13.99
N PRO A 326 -15.92 3.45 -15.17
CA PRO A 326 -17.02 2.56 -15.56
C PRO A 326 -17.26 1.43 -14.54
N ALA A 327 -16.17 0.79 -14.08
CA ALA A 327 -16.25 -0.25 -13.06
C ALA A 327 -16.76 0.27 -11.70
N ALA A 328 -16.35 1.49 -11.31
CA ALA A 328 -16.85 2.13 -10.08
C ALA A 328 -18.36 2.41 -10.15
N LEU A 329 -18.85 2.90 -11.29
CA LEU A 329 -20.26 3.17 -11.52
C LEU A 329 -21.11 1.89 -11.59
N LEU A 330 -20.61 0.82 -12.20
CA LEU A 330 -21.27 -0.49 -12.18
C LEU A 330 -21.36 -1.06 -10.74
N SER A 331 -20.24 -0.98 -10.02
CA SER A 331 -20.14 -1.47 -8.64
C SER A 331 -21.01 -0.68 -7.65
N MET A 332 -21.48 0.52 -8.00
CA MET A 332 -22.39 1.32 -7.16
C MET A 332 -23.64 0.56 -6.76
N PHE A 333 -24.20 -0.22 -7.69
CA PHE A 333 -25.44 -0.99 -7.49
C PHE A 333 -25.18 -2.45 -7.06
N SER A 334 -23.98 -2.74 -6.55
CA SER A 334 -23.63 -4.08 -6.06
C SER A 334 -24.56 -4.54 -4.94
N LYS A 335 -25.00 -5.81 -5.03
CA LYS A 335 -25.79 -6.47 -3.97
C LYS A 335 -25.05 -6.64 -2.63
N ARG A 336 -23.72 -6.44 -2.61
CA ARG A 336 -22.90 -6.46 -1.38
C ARG A 336 -22.93 -5.12 -0.63
N GLY A 337 -23.54 -4.09 -1.22
CA GLY A 337 -23.52 -2.72 -0.74
C GLY A 337 -22.58 -1.83 -1.56
N SER A 338 -22.74 -0.52 -1.38
CA SER A 338 -22.08 0.52 -2.17
C SER A 338 -20.83 1.11 -1.50
N ALA A 339 -20.48 0.70 -0.26
CA ALA A 339 -19.45 1.37 0.54
C ALA A 339 -18.08 1.46 -0.15
N ASP A 340 -17.57 0.35 -0.70
CA ASP A 340 -16.29 0.32 -1.41
C ASP A 340 -16.35 1.16 -2.71
N SER A 341 -17.45 1.08 -3.45
CA SER A 341 -17.69 1.85 -4.68
C SER A 341 -17.79 3.35 -4.41
N SER A 342 -18.47 3.72 -3.33
CA SER A 342 -18.63 5.09 -2.87
C SER A 342 -17.27 5.71 -2.49
N ALA A 343 -16.43 4.96 -1.77
CA ALA A 343 -15.05 5.38 -1.50
C ALA A 343 -14.20 5.48 -2.77
N ALA A 344 -14.35 4.54 -3.72
CA ALA A 344 -13.68 4.63 -5.02
C ALA A 344 -14.07 5.91 -5.79
N LEU A 345 -15.37 6.19 -5.88
CA LEU A 345 -15.91 7.39 -6.52
C LEU A 345 -15.45 8.67 -5.80
N GLN A 346 -15.38 8.67 -4.48
CA GLN A 346 -14.78 9.77 -3.71
C GLN A 346 -13.33 10.03 -4.14
N HIS A 347 -12.50 9.00 -4.19
CA HIS A 347 -11.11 9.15 -4.60
C HIS A 347 -10.98 9.60 -6.07
N LEU A 348 -11.77 9.03 -6.98
CA LEU A 348 -11.80 9.48 -8.38
C LEU A 348 -12.26 10.94 -8.49
N SER A 349 -13.21 11.39 -7.67
CA SER A 349 -13.67 12.79 -7.67
C SER A 349 -12.60 13.78 -7.21
N PHE A 350 -11.62 13.35 -6.39
CA PHE A 350 -10.47 14.19 -6.04
C PHE A 350 -9.46 14.31 -7.19
N LEU A 351 -9.49 13.37 -8.14
CA LEU A 351 -8.64 13.39 -9.32
C LEU A 351 -9.31 14.19 -10.46
N ARG A 352 -10.55 13.86 -10.80
CA ARG A 352 -11.31 14.43 -11.94
C ARG A 352 -12.80 14.60 -11.56
N PRO A 353 -13.17 15.64 -10.79
CA PRO A 353 -14.55 15.86 -10.37
C PRO A 353 -15.52 16.01 -11.55
N GLU A 354 -15.08 16.64 -12.63
CA GLU A 354 -15.84 16.92 -13.85
C GLU A 354 -16.31 15.67 -14.61
N MET A 355 -15.64 14.53 -14.41
CA MET A 355 -16.03 13.26 -15.02
C MET A 355 -16.94 12.45 -14.09
N VAL A 356 -16.64 12.51 -12.79
CA VAL A 356 -17.22 11.63 -11.78
C VAL A 356 -18.56 12.17 -11.28
N ILE A 357 -18.61 13.45 -10.96
CA ILE A 357 -19.77 14.06 -10.29
C ILE A 357 -21.01 14.06 -11.20
N PRO A 358 -20.95 14.52 -12.47
CA PRO A 358 -22.12 14.49 -13.36
C PRO A 358 -22.70 13.08 -13.49
N SER A 359 -21.83 12.08 -13.67
CA SER A 359 -22.23 10.67 -13.79
C SER A 359 -23.00 10.16 -12.56
N ILE A 360 -22.65 10.60 -11.35
CA ILE A 360 -23.34 10.22 -10.12
C ILE A 360 -24.67 10.98 -10.00
N LEU A 361 -24.67 12.28 -10.32
CA LEU A 361 -25.87 13.12 -10.23
C LEU A 361 -26.96 12.67 -11.21
N GLU A 362 -26.62 12.36 -12.46
CA GLU A 362 -27.55 11.79 -13.44
C GLU A 362 -28.25 10.54 -12.91
N ARG A 363 -27.48 9.65 -12.25
CA ARG A 363 -28.02 8.42 -11.64
C ARG A 363 -28.87 8.71 -10.40
N LEU A 364 -28.51 9.71 -9.61
CA LEU A 364 -29.33 10.16 -8.49
C LEU A 364 -30.68 10.70 -8.98
N TYR A 365 -30.66 11.63 -9.95
CA TYR A 365 -31.88 12.24 -10.48
C TYR A 365 -32.80 11.20 -11.13
N SER A 366 -32.24 10.33 -11.96
CA SER A 366 -32.99 9.20 -12.52
C SER A 366 -33.58 8.30 -11.42
N SER A 367 -32.85 8.05 -10.32
CA SER A 367 -33.35 7.22 -9.22
C SER A 367 -34.42 7.92 -8.36
N LEU A 368 -34.42 9.25 -8.30
CA LEU A 368 -35.43 10.04 -7.59
C LEU A 368 -36.78 10.02 -8.32
N GLU A 369 -36.77 9.96 -9.64
CA GLU A 369 -37.98 9.87 -10.47
C GLU A 369 -38.62 8.48 -10.45
N THR A 370 -37.81 7.43 -10.27
CA THR A 370 -38.31 6.04 -10.28
C THR A 370 -38.93 5.61 -8.95
N LEU A 371 -40.19 5.15 -8.97
CA LEU A 371 -40.88 4.61 -7.80
C LEU A 371 -40.68 3.09 -7.59
N THR A 372 -40.09 2.39 -8.56
CA THR A 372 -40.04 0.91 -8.60
C THR A 372 -38.71 0.30 -8.16
N GLU A 373 -37.63 1.08 -8.08
CA GLU A 373 -36.27 0.59 -7.80
C GLU A 373 -35.61 1.30 -6.60
N PRO A 374 -36.15 1.18 -5.38
CA PRO A 374 -35.68 1.93 -4.19
C PRO A 374 -34.21 1.66 -3.84
N HIS A 375 -33.70 0.47 -4.18
CA HIS A 375 -32.29 0.11 -3.98
C HIS A 375 -31.33 1.01 -4.77
N ARG A 376 -31.74 1.51 -5.95
CA ARG A 376 -30.92 2.42 -6.76
C ARG A 376 -30.80 3.78 -6.12
N LEU A 377 -31.90 4.31 -5.58
CA LEU A 377 -31.90 5.58 -4.86
C LEU A 377 -30.96 5.54 -3.64
N ILE A 378 -31.06 4.49 -2.82
CA ILE A 378 -30.19 4.30 -1.65
C ILE A 378 -28.71 4.27 -2.08
N ALA A 379 -28.38 3.49 -3.11
CA ALA A 379 -27.00 3.37 -3.60
C ALA A 379 -26.46 4.70 -4.16
N ALA A 380 -27.28 5.42 -4.95
CA ALA A 380 -26.92 6.73 -5.50
C ALA A 380 -26.67 7.76 -4.39
N MET A 381 -27.57 7.85 -3.40
CA MET A 381 -27.39 8.75 -2.25
C MET A 381 -26.12 8.42 -1.45
N GLN A 382 -25.86 7.13 -1.20
CA GLN A 382 -24.64 6.69 -0.52
C GLN A 382 -23.35 7.04 -1.28
N CYS A 383 -23.41 7.20 -2.60
CA CYS A 383 -22.28 7.62 -3.43
C CYS A 383 -22.17 9.14 -3.55
N VAL A 384 -23.27 9.88 -3.46
CA VAL A 384 -23.27 11.35 -3.45
C VAL A 384 -22.62 11.91 -2.18
N VAL A 385 -22.94 11.34 -1.01
CA VAL A 385 -22.45 11.86 0.28
C VAL A 385 -20.92 12.03 0.33
N PRO A 386 -20.10 11.03 -0.08
CA PRO A 386 -18.64 11.20 -0.03
C PRO A 386 -18.06 12.14 -1.09
N VAL A 387 -18.77 12.36 -2.22
CA VAL A 387 -18.34 13.31 -3.26
C VAL A 387 -18.83 14.74 -3.02
N CYS A 388 -19.71 14.96 -2.02
CA CYS A 388 -20.25 16.29 -1.71
C CYS A 388 -19.17 17.37 -1.58
N ARG A 389 -18.03 17.06 -0.94
CA ARG A 389 -16.93 18.03 -0.83
C ARG A 389 -16.41 18.47 -2.21
N SER A 390 -16.20 17.53 -3.12
CA SER A 390 -15.76 17.81 -4.49
C SER A 390 -16.83 18.56 -5.28
N LEU A 391 -18.11 18.35 -4.95
CA LEU A 391 -19.27 19.05 -5.53
C LEU A 391 -19.35 20.53 -5.10
N VAL A 392 -19.22 20.82 -3.79
CA VAL A 392 -19.31 22.20 -3.28
C VAL A 392 -18.03 23.02 -3.44
N MET A 393 -16.87 22.37 -3.52
CA MET A 393 -15.62 23.10 -3.70
C MET A 393 -15.56 23.68 -5.12
N LYS A 394 -15.60 25.01 -5.22
CA LYS A 394 -15.25 25.73 -6.46
C LYS A 394 -13.89 25.25 -6.93
N ASN A 395 -13.86 24.49 -8.00
CA ASN A 395 -12.65 23.95 -8.58
C ASN A 395 -12.59 24.32 -10.07
N LYS A 396 -11.37 24.31 -10.64
CA LYS A 396 -11.14 24.68 -12.04
C LYS A 396 -11.88 23.76 -13.02
N TYR A 397 -12.13 22.51 -12.62
CA TYR A 397 -12.58 21.45 -13.52
C TYR A 397 -14.12 21.34 -13.60
N PHE A 398 -14.84 21.63 -12.51
CA PHE A 398 -16.30 21.53 -12.42
C PHE A 398 -16.88 22.71 -11.61
N PRO A 399 -16.87 23.94 -12.17
CA PRO A 399 -17.30 25.15 -11.48
C PRO A 399 -18.80 25.19 -11.17
N GLU A 400 -19.63 24.51 -11.97
CA GLU A 400 -21.08 24.39 -11.79
C GLU A 400 -21.50 23.49 -10.62
N GLY A 401 -20.59 22.71 -10.02
CA GLY A 401 -20.94 21.77 -8.94
C GLY A 401 -21.83 22.32 -7.82
N PRO A 402 -21.57 23.51 -7.25
CA PRO A 402 -22.40 24.09 -6.19
C PRO A 402 -23.86 24.33 -6.58
N THR A 403 -24.19 24.51 -7.87
CA THR A 403 -25.58 24.77 -8.30
C THR A 403 -26.47 23.54 -8.12
N HIS A 404 -25.89 22.35 -8.03
CA HIS A 404 -26.63 21.11 -7.82
C HIS A 404 -27.01 20.85 -6.34
N VAL A 405 -26.50 21.66 -5.40
CA VAL A 405 -26.75 21.48 -3.96
C VAL A 405 -28.09 22.06 -3.53
N ILE A 406 -28.47 23.18 -4.14
CA ILE A 406 -29.79 23.79 -3.97
C ILE A 406 -30.50 23.61 -5.30
N TYR A 407 -31.39 22.61 -5.37
CA TYR A 407 -32.28 22.48 -6.52
C TYR A 407 -33.17 23.71 -6.58
N HIS A 408 -32.93 24.56 -7.58
CA HIS A 408 -33.87 25.62 -7.91
C HIS A 408 -35.05 24.97 -8.64
N TYR A 409 -36.22 25.05 -8.01
CA TYR A 409 -37.52 24.71 -8.60
C TYR A 409 -37.83 25.59 -9.80
#